data_AF-A0AAU4A7P5-F1
#
_entry.id   AF-A0AAU4A7P5-F1
#
_cell.length_a   1.000
_cell.length_b   1.000
_cell.length_c   1.000
_cell.angle_alpha   90.00
_cell.angle_beta   90.00
_cell.angle_gamma   90.00
#
_symmetry.space_group_name_H-M   'P 1'
#
loop_
_entity.id
_entity.type
_entity.pdbx_description
1 polymer ?
#
loop_
_entity_poly.entity_id
_entity_poly.type
_entity_poly.pdbx_seq_one_letter_code
_entity_poly.pdbx_strand_id
1 'polypeptide(L)'
;MIEKEHAVRLVQALVERNNEEARAAGPPVVETAVSQVTEHPLCWVVAVDSAEYVRTGNYAYRLMGGRLYLVDRVSGGLYEIGGRAFAIEDWEPSYRRLVRGESQGSGGVVRRLFRRGARKGVQWVAPAGGPYSF
;
A
#
# COMPACT_ATOMS: atom_id res chain seq x y z
N MET A 1 11.83 -16.71 -3.94
CA MET A 1 11.55 -15.36 -3.41
C MET A 1 11.02 -14.52 -4.57
N ILE A 2 10.09 -13.61 -4.37
CA ILE A 2 9.64 -12.69 -5.41
C ILE A 2 10.73 -11.65 -5.64
N GLU A 3 11.12 -11.49 -6.90
CA GLU A 3 12.09 -10.47 -7.33
C GLU A 3 11.48 -9.07 -7.37
N LYS A 4 12.36 -8.06 -7.32
CA LYS A 4 12.01 -6.64 -7.35
C LYS A 4 11.03 -6.32 -8.50
N GLU A 5 11.34 -6.78 -9.70
CA GLU A 5 10.59 -6.49 -10.92
C GLU A 5 9.18 -7.09 -10.85
N HIS A 6 9.04 -8.25 -10.21
CA HIS A 6 7.74 -8.88 -10.03
C HIS A 6 6.93 -8.12 -8.97
N ALA A 7 7.54 -7.67 -7.87
CA ALA A 7 6.87 -6.81 -6.89
C ALA A 7 6.39 -5.49 -7.52
N VAL A 8 7.22 -4.85 -8.35
CA VAL A 8 6.84 -3.65 -9.11
C VAL A 8 5.64 -3.93 -10.01
N ARG A 9 5.65 -5.02 -10.79
CA ARG A 9 4.55 -5.37 -11.69
C ARG A 9 3.23 -5.58 -10.95
N LEU A 10 3.25 -6.21 -9.77
CA LEU A 10 2.04 -6.41 -8.96
C LEU A 10 1.43 -5.07 -8.53
N VAL A 11 2.25 -4.12 -8.10
CA VAL A 11 1.77 -2.80 -7.68
C VAL A 11 1.36 -1.95 -8.88
N GLN A 12 2.09 -2.02 -9.98
CA GLN A 12 1.71 -1.34 -11.23
C GLN A 12 0.33 -1.78 -11.71
N ALA A 13 0.05 -3.08 -11.74
CA ALA A 13 -1.25 -3.61 -12.14
C ALA A 13 -2.39 -3.14 -11.21
N LEU A 14 -2.13 -3.05 -9.90
CA LEU A 14 -3.08 -2.47 -8.95
C LEU A 14 -3.35 -0.99 -9.25
N VAL A 15 -2.28 -0.22 -9.45
CA VAL A 15 -2.34 1.22 -9.70
C VAL A 15 -3.08 1.52 -11.00
N GLU A 16 -2.77 0.79 -12.07
CA GLU A 16 -3.44 0.94 -13.36
C GLU A 16 -4.93 0.70 -13.25
N ARG A 17 -5.34 -0.41 -12.61
CA ARG A 17 -6.75 -0.68 -12.33
C ARG A 17 -7.42 0.43 -11.52
N ASN A 18 -6.76 0.94 -10.47
CA ASN A 18 -7.31 2.02 -9.66
C ASN A 18 -7.46 3.32 -10.46
N ASN A 19 -6.50 3.64 -11.34
CA ASN A 19 -6.58 4.79 -12.22
C ASN A 19 -7.71 4.64 -13.24
N GLU A 20 -7.90 3.44 -13.82
CA GLU A 20 -9.03 3.14 -14.71
C GLU A 20 -10.39 3.33 -14.01
N GLU A 21 -10.54 2.77 -12.80
CA GLU A 21 -11.75 2.95 -11.99
C GLU A 21 -12.01 4.43 -11.67
N ALA A 22 -10.95 5.17 -11.35
CA ALA A 22 -11.04 6.59 -11.06
C ALA A 22 -11.44 7.42 -12.30
N ARG A 23 -10.88 7.12 -13.48
CA ARG A 23 -11.28 7.73 -14.76
C ARG A 23 -12.75 7.47 -15.07
N ALA A 24 -13.22 6.25 -14.81
CA ALA A 24 -14.61 5.87 -15.03
C ALA A 24 -15.60 6.56 -14.07
N ALA A 25 -15.15 6.91 -12.86
CA ALA A 25 -15.98 7.55 -11.84
C ALA A 25 -16.25 9.06 -12.06
N GLY A 26 -15.56 9.69 -13.03
CA GLY A 26 -15.77 11.09 -13.40
C GLY A 26 -14.57 12.01 -13.11
N PRO A 27 -14.74 13.33 -13.21
CA PRO A 27 -13.63 14.29 -13.12
C PRO A 27 -13.23 14.64 -11.67
N PRO A 28 -12.02 15.18 -11.46
CA PRO A 28 -10.73 14.61 -11.85
C PRO A 28 -10.04 13.97 -10.64
N VAL A 29 -9.55 12.74 -10.81
CA VAL A 29 -8.72 12.06 -9.81
C VAL A 29 -7.27 12.11 -10.28
N VAL A 30 -6.34 12.40 -9.36
CA VAL A 30 -4.90 12.41 -9.65
C VAL A 30 -4.48 10.99 -10.03
N GLU A 31 -4.02 10.82 -11.28
CA GLU A 31 -3.44 9.55 -11.70
C GLU A 31 -2.17 9.26 -10.90
N THR A 32 -1.99 8.00 -10.55
CA THR A 32 -0.87 7.56 -9.73
C THR A 32 0.05 6.60 -10.49
N ALA A 33 1.31 6.56 -10.09
CA ALA A 33 2.32 5.68 -10.66
C ALA A 33 3.29 5.21 -9.59
N VAL A 34 3.94 4.06 -9.80
CA VAL A 34 5.04 3.61 -8.95
C VAL A 34 6.19 4.60 -9.06
N SER A 35 6.63 5.15 -7.92
CA SER A 35 7.68 6.15 -7.84
C SER A 35 9.00 5.58 -7.32
N GLN A 36 8.95 4.62 -6.40
CA GLN A 36 10.14 4.02 -5.80
C GLN A 36 9.87 2.59 -5.35
N VAL A 37 10.93 1.77 -5.38
CA VAL A 37 10.95 0.49 -4.67
C VAL A 37 12.17 0.42 -3.76
N THR A 38 11.90 0.03 -2.51
CA THR A 38 12.89 -0.20 -1.48
C THR A 38 12.85 -1.67 -1.07
N GLU A 39 14.03 -2.28 -0.97
CA GLU A 39 14.21 -3.62 -0.43
C GLU A 39 14.02 -3.61 1.09
N HIS A 40 13.25 -4.56 1.61
CA HIS A 40 13.13 -4.83 3.03
C HIS A 40 13.38 -6.32 3.29
N PRO A 41 13.97 -6.73 4.42
CA PRO A 41 14.23 -8.16 4.70
C PRO A 41 12.99 -9.06 4.57
N LEU A 42 11.80 -8.53 4.89
CA LEU A 42 10.54 -9.29 4.87
C LEU A 42 9.73 -9.15 3.57
N CYS A 43 9.90 -8.05 2.84
CA CYS A 43 9.00 -7.65 1.75
C CYS A 43 9.69 -6.69 0.77
N TRP A 44 8.97 -6.29 -0.28
CA TRP A 44 9.32 -5.11 -1.06
C TRP A 44 8.39 -3.97 -0.65
N VAL A 45 8.97 -2.80 -0.37
CA VAL A 45 8.20 -1.58 -0.10
C VAL A 45 8.14 -0.78 -1.39
N VAL A 46 6.95 -0.61 -1.93
CA VAL A 46 6.72 0.06 -3.22
C VAL A 46 5.93 1.34 -2.96
N ALA A 47 6.54 2.47 -3.27
CA ALA A 47 5.90 3.77 -3.17
C ALA A 47 5.17 4.11 -4.46
N VAL A 48 4.00 4.74 -4.28
CA VAL A 48 3.16 5.27 -5.34
C VAL A 48 2.94 6.75 -5.08
N ASP A 49 3.10 7.53 -6.14
CA ASP A 49 2.95 8.99 -6.14
C ASP A 49 2.13 9.43 -7.37
N SER A 50 1.93 10.73 -7.57
CA SER A 50 1.27 11.20 -8.77
C SER A 50 2.10 10.86 -10.01
N ALA A 51 1.42 10.48 -11.09
CA ALA A 51 2.06 10.22 -12.37
C ALA A 51 2.80 11.47 -12.88
N GLU A 52 2.28 12.67 -12.59
CA GLU A 52 2.90 13.94 -12.94
C GLU A 52 4.22 14.17 -12.20
N TYR A 53 4.26 13.91 -10.89
CA TYR A 53 5.50 14.00 -10.11
C TYR A 53 6.52 12.97 -10.60
N VAL A 54 6.12 11.73 -10.85
CA VAL A 54 7.03 10.67 -11.35
C VAL A 54 7.63 11.06 -12.70
N ARG A 55 6.84 11.68 -13.59
CA ARG A 55 7.28 12.09 -14.93
C ARG A 55 8.16 13.35 -14.91
N THR A 56 7.86 14.32 -14.05
CA THR A 56 8.48 15.66 -14.10
C THR A 56 9.49 15.92 -12.99
N GLY A 57 9.43 15.17 -11.88
CA GLY A 57 10.16 15.46 -10.65
C GLY A 57 9.67 16.72 -9.92
N ASN A 58 8.61 17.39 -10.39
CA ASN A 58 8.15 18.63 -9.79
C ASN A 58 7.35 18.36 -8.51
N TYR A 59 7.92 18.75 -7.37
CA TYR A 59 7.35 18.56 -6.04
C TYR A 59 5.97 19.22 -5.85
N ALA A 60 5.58 20.20 -6.67
CA ALA A 60 4.23 20.76 -6.66
C ALA A 60 3.14 19.71 -6.93
N TYR A 61 3.49 18.61 -7.60
CA TYR A 61 2.57 17.50 -7.89
C TYR A 61 2.71 16.32 -6.94
N ARG A 62 3.58 16.40 -5.94
CA ARG A 62 3.82 15.27 -5.04
C ARG A 62 2.60 15.00 -4.15
N LEU A 63 2.22 13.74 -4.01
CA LEU A 63 1.15 13.31 -3.12
C LEU A 63 1.63 13.37 -1.66
N MET A 64 1.09 14.34 -0.92
CA MET A 64 1.28 14.45 0.53
C MET A 64 0.73 13.19 1.23
N GLY A 65 1.53 12.61 2.11
CA GLY A 65 1.17 11.42 2.89
C GLY A 65 1.59 10.08 2.28
N GLY A 66 1.89 10.02 0.96
CA GLY A 66 2.46 8.87 0.25
C GLY A 66 1.65 7.55 0.34
N ARG A 67 1.36 6.91 -0.79
CA ARG A 67 0.77 5.56 -0.78
C ARG A 67 1.88 4.53 -0.85
N LEU A 68 1.97 3.68 0.17
CA LEU A 68 3.00 2.65 0.26
C LEU A 68 2.34 1.28 0.22
N TYR A 69 2.93 0.39 -0.56
CA TYR A 69 2.52 -0.99 -0.68
C TYR A 69 3.63 -1.92 -0.23
N LEU A 70 3.28 -2.95 0.54
CA LEU A 70 4.17 -4.04 0.89
C LEU A 70 3.85 -5.24 0.00
N VAL A 71 4.88 -5.81 -0.64
CA VAL A 71 4.77 -7.06 -1.38
C VAL A 71 5.53 -8.15 -0.65
N ASP A 72 4.83 -9.18 -0.19
CA ASP A 72 5.43 -10.30 0.52
C ASP A 72 6.39 -11.08 -0.37
N ARG A 73 7.61 -11.30 0.11
CA ARG A 73 8.69 -11.93 -0.66
C ARG A 73 8.49 -13.42 -0.93
N VAL A 74 7.58 -14.09 -0.22
CA VAL A 74 7.38 -15.54 -0.36
C VAL A 74 6.09 -15.83 -1.11
N SER A 75 5.00 -15.19 -0.69
CA SER A 75 3.65 -15.41 -1.21
C SER A 75 3.25 -14.44 -2.33
N GLY A 76 3.93 -13.30 -2.45
CA GLY A 76 3.51 -12.21 -3.33
C GLY A 76 2.25 -11.47 -2.89
N GLY A 77 1.80 -11.68 -1.65
CA GLY A 77 0.68 -10.93 -1.09
C GLY A 77 0.95 -9.42 -1.12
N LEU A 78 -0.08 -8.64 -1.45
CA LEU A 78 -0.03 -7.19 -1.58
C LEU A 78 -0.79 -6.52 -0.44
N TYR A 79 -0.18 -5.54 0.21
CA TYR A 79 -0.72 -4.88 1.41
C TYR A 79 -0.54 -3.37 1.28
N GLU A 80 -1.55 -2.57 1.63
CA GLU A 80 -1.44 -1.10 1.65
C GLU A 80 -1.15 -0.64 3.08
N ILE A 81 -0.18 0.27 3.24
CA ILE A 81 0.12 0.93 4.51
C ILE A 81 0.10 2.45 4.32
N GLY A 82 -0.40 3.17 5.32
CA GLY A 82 -0.34 4.63 5.32
C GLY A 82 1.06 5.14 5.62
N GLY A 83 1.49 6.25 5.00
CA GLY A 83 2.83 6.80 5.18
C GLY A 83 3.23 7.08 6.63
N ARG A 84 2.28 7.46 7.50
CA ARG A 84 2.54 7.64 8.94
C ARG A 84 2.96 6.34 9.62
N ALA A 85 2.30 5.22 9.33
CA ALA A 85 2.62 3.92 9.93
C ALA A 85 3.99 3.39 9.46
N PHE A 86 4.38 3.75 8.23
CA PHE A 86 5.73 3.49 7.74
C PHE A 86 6.78 4.35 8.47
N ALA A 87 6.53 5.65 8.60
CA ALA A 87 7.47 6.62 9.17
C ALA A 87 7.83 6.34 10.64
N ILE A 88 6.96 5.67 11.40
CA ILE A 88 7.21 5.30 12.80
C ILE A 88 7.59 3.82 12.98
N GLU A 89 7.84 3.09 11.88
CA GLU A 89 8.21 1.66 11.86
C GLU A 89 7.20 0.69 12.53
N ASP A 90 6.00 1.15 12.88
CA ASP A 90 4.97 0.39 13.59
C ASP A 90 4.26 -0.67 12.70
N TRP A 91 4.59 -0.70 11.42
CA TRP A 91 4.01 -1.65 10.46
C TRP A 91 4.63 -3.05 10.57
N GLU A 92 5.90 -3.20 10.95
CA GLU A 92 6.60 -4.49 10.88
C GLU A 92 6.07 -5.53 11.90
N PRO A 93 5.86 -5.18 13.18
CA PRO A 93 5.30 -6.13 14.16
C PRO A 93 3.91 -6.62 13.74
N SER A 94 3.10 -5.73 13.19
CA SER A 94 1.75 -6.08 12.76
C SER A 94 1.71 -6.80 11.43
N TYR A 95 2.70 -6.59 10.55
CA TYR A 95 2.91 -7.41 9.37
C TYR A 95 3.26 -8.85 9.75
N ARG A 96 4.24 -9.05 10.63
CA ARG A 96 4.60 -10.39 11.14
C ARG A 96 3.39 -11.09 11.75
N ARG A 97 2.66 -10.42 12.62
CA ARG A 97 1.48 -11.00 13.28
C ARG A 97 0.35 -11.34 12.31
N LEU A 98 -0.05 -10.38 11.47
CA LEU A 98 -1.27 -10.49 10.65
C LEU A 98 -1.04 -11.18 9.32
N VAL A 99 0.20 -11.22 8.81
CA VAL A 99 0.54 -11.81 7.51
C VAL A 99 1.29 -13.12 7.67
N ARG A 100 2.32 -13.16 8.53
CA ARG A 100 3.13 -14.36 8.76
C ARG A 100 2.59 -15.29 9.82
N GLY A 101 1.64 -14.83 10.65
CA GLY A 101 1.16 -15.61 11.80
C GLY A 101 2.23 -15.76 12.88
N GLU A 102 3.26 -14.91 12.86
CA GLU A 102 4.32 -14.88 13.85
C GLU A 102 3.81 -14.13 15.09
N SER A 103 3.52 -14.90 16.14
CA SER A 103 3.01 -14.39 17.42
C SER A 103 4.14 -13.77 18.24
N GLN A 104 4.59 -12.55 17.92
CA GLN A 104 5.38 -11.77 18.87
C GLN A 104 4.87 -10.33 19.02
N GLY A 105 4.46 -10.00 20.25
CA GLY A 105 4.46 -8.63 20.77
C GLY A 105 3.29 -7.74 20.38
N SER A 106 2.88 -6.86 21.29
CA SER A 106 1.70 -5.99 21.21
C SER A 106 1.80 -4.87 20.17
N GLY A 107 0.97 -4.99 19.12
CA GLY A 107 0.11 -3.90 18.60
C GLY A 107 0.74 -2.84 17.67
N GLY A 108 0.57 -3.04 16.36
CA GLY A 108 0.59 -2.01 15.31
C GLY A 108 -0.45 -2.35 14.23
N VAL A 109 -0.67 -1.51 13.21
CA VAL A 109 -1.73 -1.70 12.18
C VAL A 109 -1.16 -2.16 10.83
N VAL A 110 -1.46 -3.40 10.41
CA VAL A 110 -1.24 -3.86 9.03
C VAL A 110 -2.54 -4.36 8.40
N ARG A 111 -2.81 -3.87 7.18
CA ARG A 111 -4.02 -4.18 6.41
C ARG A 111 -3.73 -5.24 5.36
N ARG A 112 -4.43 -6.38 5.42
CA ARG A 112 -4.43 -7.45 4.39
C ARG A 112 -5.36 -7.10 3.24
N LEU A 113 -4.84 -6.96 2.02
CA LEU A 113 -5.66 -6.82 0.81
C LEU A 113 -5.74 -8.17 0.06
N PHE A 114 -6.88 -8.81 0.31
CA PHE A 114 -7.54 -9.89 -0.44
C PHE A 114 -6.94 -11.31 -0.56
N ARG A 115 -7.85 -12.27 -0.29
CA ARG A 115 -7.93 -13.61 -0.87
C ARG A 115 -9.07 -13.58 -1.91
N ARG A 116 -8.89 -14.28 -3.03
CA ARG A 116 -9.84 -14.36 -4.16
C ARG A 116 -11.24 -14.85 -3.73
N GLY A 117 -12.28 -14.14 -4.16
CA GLY A 117 -13.65 -14.66 -4.30
C GLY A 117 -14.59 -14.54 -3.09
N ALA A 118 -15.20 -13.38 -2.85
CA ALA A 118 -16.54 -13.24 -2.27
C ALA A 118 -16.98 -11.76 -2.31
N ARG A 119 -18.29 -11.56 -2.38
CA ARG A 119 -18.99 -10.34 -2.78
C ARG A 119 -18.89 -9.23 -1.72
N LYS A 120 -19.02 -7.99 -2.21
CA LYS A 120 -19.56 -6.77 -1.56
C LYS A 120 -19.35 -6.63 -0.04
N GLY A 121 -18.51 -5.68 0.33
CA GLY A 121 -18.50 -5.09 1.68
C GLY A 121 -17.09 -4.91 2.23
N VAL A 122 -16.71 -3.66 2.47
CA VAL A 122 -15.54 -3.32 3.30
C VAL A 122 -15.99 -3.38 4.75
N GLN A 123 -15.49 -4.33 5.53
CA GLN A 123 -15.69 -4.34 6.97
C GLN A 123 -14.46 -3.74 7.65
N TRP A 124 -14.70 -2.58 8.27
CA TRP A 124 -13.76 -1.86 9.11
C TRP A 124 -13.71 -2.52 10.48
N VAL A 125 -12.50 -2.73 11.02
CA VAL A 125 -12.34 -2.98 12.46
C VAL A 125 -11.37 -1.91 12.96
N ALA A 126 -11.93 -0.86 13.53
CA ALA A 126 -11.19 0.16 14.26
C ALA A 126 -10.90 -0.37 15.69
N PRO A 127 -9.70 -0.14 16.26
CA PRO A 127 -9.60 -0.07 17.71
C PRO A 127 -10.46 1.11 18.21
N ALA A 128 -11.03 0.99 19.41
CA ALA A 128 -11.90 2.01 20.00
C ALA A 128 -11.20 3.37 20.05
N GLY A 129 -11.62 4.30 19.18
CA GLY A 129 -11.03 5.63 19.03
C GLY A 129 -11.04 6.05 17.56
N GLY A 130 -12.13 6.70 17.15
CA GLY A 130 -12.52 6.88 15.74
C GLY A 130 -11.60 7.74 14.86
N PRO A 131 -11.88 7.76 13.53
CA PRO A 131 -10.97 8.23 12.50
C PRO A 131 -11.32 9.64 12.00
N TYR A 132 -10.30 10.36 11.52
CA TYR A 132 -10.36 11.67 10.86
C TYR A 132 -10.67 12.89 11.75
N SER A 133 -9.62 13.68 12.01
CA SER A 133 -9.70 15.14 12.02
C SER A 133 -8.37 15.69 11.54
N PHE A 134 -8.48 16.76 10.76
CA PHE A 134 -7.45 17.48 10.02
C PHE A 134 -6.30 17.98 10.89
#